data_AF-A0AA89TK11-F1
#
_entry.id   AF-A0AA89TK11-F1
#
_cell.length_a   1.000
_cell.length_b   1.000
_cell.length_c   1.000
_cell.angle_alpha   90.00
_cell.angle_beta   90.00
_cell.angle_gamma   90.00
#
_symmetry.space_group_name_H-M   'P 1'
#
loop_
_entity.id
_entity.type
_entity.pdbx_description
1 polymer ?
#
loop_
_entity_poly.entity_id
_entity_poly.type
_entity_poly.pdbx_seq_one_letter_code
_entity_poly.pdbx_strand_id
1 'polypeptide(L)'
;MERLGTGIGWRPEIADAVERMPGIDWVEAVAENVCPGHLPDSLRRLRERGVTVVPHGVSLGLGGADRPDAGRLTALAERAEALGSPLVTEHIAFVRAGGPLTASPHLEAGHLLPVPRTRDALDVLCENIRIAQDALPVPLAVENIAALIGWPGEEMTEGQFLYEVADRTGVRLLIDVANLHTNHVNRGEDPSKALAELPLEAIAYVHVAGGFERDGVWHDSHAHPVPRPVLDILTDLASRFSPPGVLLERDENFPAPAELEHELSTIRRALEAGAVERVKAELRAAAGTASGGRGDALFAAAGAARREAAGGVGGGHLVQTGAVRQEGARRVTGGAGSGTGASRPGNETGATRPGDETGAAGAIRPGDETGTAGATRPADETGAAGAIRPGDETGTAGATRGAFGRPHQEDVDGARQRLALAQAALLSALVAGTPVPEGFDRVRVGVQARALAAKRADVVAKVAPELPVILGDGYRTAFLGYAQAHPMTSGYRRDALSFAEHLLSAGRPGDTGARRELREWWLERSGPAPRSRRPAHRLALATRRVLSRR
;
A
#
# COMPACT_ATOMS: atom_id res chain seq x y z
N MET A 1 -1.91 23.37 -3.22
CA MET A 1 -2.87 22.52 -2.46
C MET A 1 -2.99 23.13 -1.08
N GLU A 2 -4.19 23.15 -0.51
CA GLU A 2 -4.41 23.56 0.88
C GLU A 2 -3.70 22.56 1.82
N ARG A 3 -3.28 22.98 3.02
CA ARG A 3 -2.70 22.03 3.99
C ARG A 3 -3.82 21.21 4.60
N LEU A 4 -3.73 19.89 4.48
CA LEU A 4 -4.64 18.94 5.08
C LEU A 4 -4.33 18.72 6.57
N GLY A 5 -3.07 18.81 7.00
CA GLY A 5 -2.69 18.53 8.38
C GLY A 5 -2.64 17.02 8.68
N THR A 6 -2.98 16.61 9.91
CA THR A 6 -2.93 15.18 10.31
C THR A 6 -4.33 14.55 10.19
N GLY A 7 -4.45 13.52 9.37
CA GLY A 7 -5.69 12.79 9.12
C GLY A 7 -5.63 11.32 9.59
N ILE A 8 -6.74 10.62 9.43
CA ILE A 8 -6.86 9.18 9.76
C ILE A 8 -7.72 8.46 8.71
N GLY A 9 -7.38 7.22 8.40
CA GLY A 9 -8.21 6.34 7.59
C GLY A 9 -9.59 6.13 8.24
N TRP A 10 -10.64 6.51 7.52
CA TRP A 10 -12.01 6.13 7.85
C TRP A 10 -12.25 4.68 7.40
N ARG A 11 -12.74 3.86 8.34
CA ARG A 11 -13.23 2.49 8.09
C ARG A 11 -14.58 2.33 8.80
N PRO A 12 -15.55 1.56 8.27
CA PRO A 12 -16.87 1.37 8.88
C PRO A 12 -16.82 0.96 10.36
N GLU A 13 -15.82 0.18 10.75
CA GLU A 13 -15.59 -0.36 12.09
C GLU A 13 -15.22 0.70 13.14
N ILE A 14 -14.60 1.81 12.72
CA ILE A 14 -14.19 2.94 13.58
C ILE A 14 -14.89 4.24 13.22
N ALA A 15 -15.90 4.19 12.34
CA ALA A 15 -16.60 5.35 11.80
C ALA A 15 -17.08 6.34 12.88
N ASP A 16 -17.74 5.84 13.93
CA ASP A 16 -18.25 6.65 15.04
C ASP A 16 -17.14 7.20 15.96
N ALA A 17 -15.94 6.60 15.95
CA ALA A 17 -14.79 7.07 16.71
C ALA A 17 -14.06 8.19 15.95
N VAL A 18 -13.77 7.95 14.66
CA VAL A 18 -13.18 8.93 13.74
C VAL A 18 -14.06 10.17 13.62
N GLU A 19 -15.39 10.00 13.49
CA GLU A 19 -16.32 11.13 13.43
C GLU A 19 -16.22 12.01 14.67
N ARG A 20 -16.21 11.43 15.89
CA ARG A 20 -16.19 12.19 17.13
C ARG A 20 -14.80 12.69 17.55
N MET A 21 -13.76 12.35 16.79
CA MET A 21 -12.38 12.68 17.11
C MET A 21 -12.15 14.21 17.10
N PRO A 22 -11.64 14.81 18.20
CA PRO A 22 -11.34 16.24 18.23
C PRO A 22 -10.16 16.60 17.32
N GLY A 23 -10.30 17.66 16.53
CA GLY A 23 -9.20 18.19 15.69
C GLY A 23 -8.77 17.25 14.56
N ILE A 24 -9.72 16.47 14.00
CA ILE A 24 -9.51 15.76 12.74
C ILE A 24 -9.95 16.66 11.57
N ASP A 25 -8.98 17.10 10.77
CA ASP A 25 -9.20 18.07 9.68
C ASP A 25 -9.61 17.39 8.37
N TRP A 26 -9.18 16.14 8.19
CA TRP A 26 -9.49 15.32 7.02
C TRP A 26 -9.41 13.82 7.32
N VAL A 27 -10.08 13.02 6.48
CA VAL A 27 -10.07 11.56 6.52
C VAL A 27 -9.94 10.99 5.12
N GLU A 28 -9.50 9.74 5.04
CA GLU A 28 -9.47 8.98 3.78
C GLU A 28 -10.41 7.78 3.85
N ALA A 29 -11.16 7.52 2.79
CA ALA A 29 -12.02 6.35 2.67
C ALA A 29 -11.62 5.50 1.46
N VAL A 30 -11.51 4.17 1.66
CA VAL A 30 -11.31 3.22 0.56
C VAL A 30 -12.47 3.37 -0.44
N ALA A 31 -12.18 3.80 -1.66
CA ALA A 31 -13.15 4.23 -2.64
C ALA A 31 -14.15 3.11 -2.94
N GLU A 32 -13.68 1.89 -3.17
CA GLU A 32 -14.49 0.72 -3.48
C GLU A 32 -15.55 0.40 -2.41
N ASN A 33 -15.31 0.80 -1.15
CA ASN A 33 -16.26 0.63 -0.04
C ASN A 33 -17.32 1.75 0.03
N VAL A 34 -17.17 2.83 -0.72
CA VAL A 34 -18.12 3.96 -0.80
C VAL A 34 -19.10 3.76 -1.95
N CYS A 35 -20.40 3.92 -1.65
CA CYS A 35 -21.47 3.96 -2.64
C CYS A 35 -21.90 5.43 -2.88
N PRO A 36 -21.70 6.01 -4.08
CA PRO A 36 -22.05 7.41 -4.37
C PRO A 36 -23.49 7.79 -4.00
N GLY A 37 -24.46 6.94 -4.36
CA GLY A 37 -25.88 7.16 -4.05
C GLY A 37 -26.27 6.95 -2.58
N HIS A 38 -25.39 6.37 -1.76
CA HIS A 38 -25.67 6.08 -0.35
C HIS A 38 -24.41 6.18 0.51
N LEU A 39 -23.91 7.41 0.68
CA LEU A 39 -22.81 7.70 1.59
C LEU A 39 -23.16 7.31 3.04
N PRO A 40 -22.27 6.62 3.78
CA PRO A 40 -22.41 6.38 5.21
C PRO A 40 -22.67 7.68 5.99
N ASP A 41 -23.57 7.63 6.98
CA ASP A 41 -24.00 8.84 7.71
C ASP A 41 -22.85 9.55 8.42
N SER A 42 -21.83 8.83 8.89
CA SER A 42 -20.63 9.43 9.50
C SER A 42 -19.79 10.22 8.49
N LEU A 43 -19.65 9.75 7.25
CA LEU A 43 -19.01 10.52 6.18
C LEU A 43 -19.85 11.75 5.78
N ARG A 44 -21.18 11.66 5.84
CA ARG A 44 -22.06 12.83 5.67
C ARG A 44 -21.82 13.87 6.78
N ARG A 45 -21.88 13.47 8.05
CA ARG A 45 -21.68 14.36 9.22
C ARG A 45 -20.27 14.95 9.30
N LEU A 46 -19.24 14.20 8.87
CA LEU A 46 -17.88 14.71 8.72
C LEU A 46 -17.82 15.84 7.67
N ARG A 47 -18.40 15.62 6.48
CA ARG A 47 -18.43 16.64 5.41
C ARG A 47 -19.27 17.87 5.78
N GLU A 48 -20.40 17.69 6.46
CA GLU A 48 -21.23 18.78 6.99
C GLU A 48 -20.48 19.68 7.99
N ARG A 49 -19.45 19.14 8.66
CA ARG A 49 -18.52 19.88 9.53
C ARG A 49 -17.33 20.50 8.80
N GLY A 50 -17.22 20.33 7.49
CA GLY A 50 -16.08 20.81 6.69
C GLY A 50 -14.85 19.89 6.69
N VAL A 51 -14.95 18.66 7.22
CA VAL A 51 -13.84 17.70 7.17
C VAL A 51 -13.68 17.20 5.73
N THR A 52 -12.46 17.32 5.20
CA THR A 52 -12.14 16.84 3.84
C THR A 52 -12.18 15.30 3.81
N VAL A 53 -12.78 14.72 2.78
CA VAL A 53 -12.77 13.26 2.55
C VAL A 53 -12.06 12.95 1.23
N VAL A 54 -10.97 12.19 1.29
CA VAL A 54 -10.24 11.70 0.11
C VAL A 54 -10.66 10.26 -0.20
N PRO A 55 -11.13 9.93 -1.41
CA PRO A 55 -11.30 8.55 -1.84
C PRO A 55 -9.96 7.98 -2.32
N HIS A 56 -9.58 6.85 -1.72
CA HIS A 56 -8.38 6.12 -2.06
C HIS A 56 -8.75 4.78 -2.71
N GLY A 57 -8.41 4.62 -3.99
CA GLY A 57 -8.71 3.44 -4.78
C GLY A 57 -7.69 2.33 -4.57
N VAL A 58 -8.14 1.09 -4.62
CA VAL A 58 -7.28 -0.11 -4.46
C VAL A 58 -7.33 -1.06 -5.66
N SER A 59 -8.01 -0.67 -6.75
CA SER A 59 -8.41 -1.63 -7.80
C SER A 59 -8.26 -1.21 -9.27
N LEU A 60 -7.80 0.00 -9.63
CA LEU A 60 -7.57 0.33 -11.05
C LEU A 60 -6.42 -0.49 -11.61
N GLY A 61 -5.29 -0.55 -10.88
CA GLY A 61 -4.10 -1.27 -11.28
C GLY A 61 -3.33 -0.54 -12.37
N LEU A 62 -3.07 0.76 -12.17
CA LEU A 62 -2.45 1.64 -13.17
C LEU A 62 -1.08 1.15 -13.68
N GLY A 63 -0.38 0.31 -12.91
CA GLY A 63 0.87 -0.34 -13.30
C GLY A 63 0.71 -1.59 -14.17
N GLY A 64 -0.52 -2.01 -14.50
CA GLY A 64 -0.79 -3.16 -15.36
C GLY A 64 -0.57 -2.86 -16.86
N ALA A 65 -0.29 -3.90 -17.64
CA ALA A 65 -0.16 -3.78 -19.09
C ALA A 65 -1.51 -3.58 -19.82
N ASP A 66 -2.63 -3.95 -19.22
CA ASP A 66 -3.96 -3.55 -19.70
C ASP A 66 -4.16 -2.04 -19.49
N ARG A 67 -4.93 -1.38 -20.37
CA ARG A 67 -5.36 0.03 -20.14
C ARG A 67 -6.38 0.06 -18.98
N PRO A 68 -6.47 1.15 -18.19
CA PRO A 68 -7.40 1.22 -17.07
C PRO A 68 -8.86 0.98 -17.51
N ASP A 69 -9.61 0.21 -16.72
CA ASP A 69 -11.00 -0.10 -17.02
C ASP A 69 -11.89 1.15 -16.92
N ALA A 70 -12.56 1.49 -18.02
CA ALA A 70 -13.38 2.70 -18.12
C ALA A 70 -14.54 2.71 -17.10
N GLY A 71 -15.14 1.55 -16.79
CA GLY A 71 -16.20 1.45 -15.79
C GLY A 71 -15.70 1.71 -14.37
N ARG A 72 -14.50 1.24 -14.03
CA ARG A 72 -13.85 1.55 -12.74
C ARG A 72 -13.44 3.02 -12.65
N LEU A 73 -12.96 3.62 -13.74
CA LEU A 73 -12.66 5.06 -13.79
C LEU A 73 -13.92 5.90 -13.56
N THR A 74 -15.02 5.64 -14.28
CA THR A 74 -16.31 6.30 -14.03
C THR A 74 -16.76 6.12 -12.58
N ALA A 75 -16.68 4.90 -12.04
CA ALA A 75 -17.08 4.65 -10.66
C ALA A 75 -16.15 5.31 -9.63
N LEU A 76 -14.89 5.64 -9.94
CA LEU A 76 -14.01 6.43 -9.06
C LEU A 76 -14.34 7.93 -9.17
N ALA A 77 -14.63 8.43 -10.38
CA ALA A 77 -15.10 9.79 -10.62
C ALA A 77 -16.40 10.10 -9.83
N GLU A 78 -17.41 9.25 -9.94
CA GLU A 78 -18.68 9.38 -9.20
C GLU A 78 -18.48 9.46 -7.68
N ARG A 79 -17.47 8.74 -7.15
CA ARG A 79 -17.13 8.77 -5.71
C ARG A 79 -16.45 10.08 -5.32
N ALA A 80 -15.53 10.56 -6.14
CA ALA A 80 -14.88 11.86 -5.93
C ALA A 80 -15.91 12.99 -5.89
N GLU A 81 -16.85 13.01 -6.83
CA GLU A 81 -17.95 13.98 -6.90
C GLU A 81 -18.90 13.85 -5.70
N ALA A 82 -19.35 12.63 -5.38
CA ALA A 82 -20.26 12.40 -4.25
C ALA A 82 -19.65 12.85 -2.90
N LEU A 83 -18.34 12.66 -2.73
CA LEU A 83 -17.57 13.10 -1.56
C LEU A 83 -17.16 14.59 -1.64
N GLY A 84 -17.29 15.25 -2.79
CA GLY A 84 -16.81 16.61 -3.02
C GLY A 84 -15.30 16.73 -2.76
N SER A 85 -14.54 15.71 -3.17
CA SER A 85 -13.15 15.55 -2.81
C SER A 85 -12.22 16.46 -3.64
N PRO A 86 -11.12 17.01 -3.08
CA PRO A 86 -10.19 17.84 -3.85
C PRO A 86 -9.24 17.05 -4.76
N LEU A 87 -9.17 15.72 -4.60
CA LEU A 87 -8.29 14.80 -5.35
C LEU A 87 -8.75 13.36 -5.16
N VAL A 88 -8.22 12.41 -5.95
CA VAL A 88 -8.33 10.96 -5.68
C VAL A 88 -6.94 10.33 -5.64
N THR A 89 -6.81 9.18 -4.99
CA THR A 89 -5.55 8.42 -4.97
C THR A 89 -5.70 6.97 -5.44
N GLU A 90 -4.60 6.38 -5.93
CA GLU A 90 -4.46 4.96 -6.28
C GLU A 90 -2.98 4.58 -6.21
N HIS A 91 -2.66 3.30 -6.36
CA HIS A 91 -1.32 2.76 -6.25
C HIS A 91 -0.61 2.61 -7.60
N ILE A 92 0.71 2.68 -7.55
CA ILE A 92 1.62 2.23 -8.60
C ILE A 92 1.77 0.71 -8.47
N ALA A 93 0.68 0.00 -8.79
CA ALA A 93 0.58 -1.45 -8.69
C ALA A 93 -0.06 -2.04 -9.95
N PHE A 94 0.23 -3.31 -10.22
CA PHE A 94 -0.62 -4.14 -11.05
C PHE A 94 -1.39 -5.13 -10.15
N VAL A 95 -2.61 -5.47 -10.55
CA VAL A 95 -3.51 -6.36 -9.78
C VAL A 95 -4.11 -7.48 -10.64
N ARG A 96 -3.94 -7.38 -11.96
CA ARG A 96 -4.42 -8.30 -13.00
C ARG A 96 -3.39 -8.40 -14.11
N ALA A 97 -3.37 -9.54 -14.80
CA ALA A 97 -2.60 -9.74 -16.03
C ALA A 97 -3.23 -10.88 -16.85
N GLY A 98 -2.70 -11.13 -18.05
CA GLY A 98 -3.18 -12.17 -18.96
C GLY A 98 -3.93 -11.58 -20.16
N GLY A 99 -5.00 -12.21 -20.59
CA GLY A 99 -5.95 -11.65 -21.56
C GLY A 99 -5.45 -11.56 -23.01
N PRO A 100 -6.11 -10.73 -23.85
CA PRO A 100 -5.84 -10.63 -25.28
C PRO A 100 -4.38 -10.30 -25.63
N LEU A 101 -3.72 -9.43 -24.87
CA LEU A 101 -2.30 -9.08 -25.07
C LEU A 101 -1.38 -10.30 -24.99
N THR A 102 -1.71 -11.32 -24.20
CA THR A 102 -0.84 -12.49 -23.99
C THR A 102 -1.43 -13.80 -24.52
N ALA A 103 -2.60 -13.74 -25.16
CA ALA A 103 -3.40 -14.91 -25.55
C ALA A 103 -3.60 -15.93 -24.41
N SER A 104 -3.71 -15.45 -23.16
CA SER A 104 -3.81 -16.28 -21.96
C SER A 104 -5.06 -15.94 -21.12
N PRO A 105 -5.47 -16.79 -20.15
CA PRO A 105 -6.57 -16.47 -19.26
C PRO A 105 -6.33 -15.18 -18.47
N HIS A 106 -7.37 -14.37 -18.22
CA HIS A 106 -7.26 -13.27 -17.28
C HIS A 106 -7.10 -13.81 -15.86
N LEU A 107 -6.09 -13.30 -15.15
CA LEU A 107 -5.78 -13.63 -13.76
C LEU A 107 -5.91 -12.38 -12.90
N GLU A 108 -6.42 -12.53 -11.68
CA GLU A 108 -6.50 -11.45 -10.68
C GLU A 108 -5.80 -11.88 -9.39
N ALA A 109 -4.88 -11.03 -8.90
CA ALA A 109 -4.13 -11.27 -7.67
C ALA A 109 -4.99 -11.11 -6.41
N GLY A 110 -6.07 -10.33 -6.50
CA GLY A 110 -6.88 -9.89 -5.36
C GLY A 110 -6.20 -8.84 -4.46
N HIS A 111 -4.94 -8.52 -4.72
CA HIS A 111 -4.14 -7.57 -3.97
C HIS A 111 -3.10 -6.92 -4.90
N LEU A 112 -2.50 -5.82 -4.42
CA LEU A 112 -1.48 -5.03 -5.12
C LEU A 112 -0.22 -5.88 -5.31
N LEU A 113 0.38 -5.78 -6.49
CA LEU A 113 1.67 -6.37 -6.82
C LEU A 113 2.61 -5.31 -7.40
N PRO A 114 3.92 -5.37 -7.08
CA PRO A 114 4.87 -4.34 -7.48
C PRO A 114 5.06 -4.33 -9.00
N VAL A 115 5.27 -3.15 -9.56
CA VAL A 115 5.65 -3.00 -10.98
C VAL A 115 7.16 -3.19 -11.17
N PRO A 116 7.63 -3.66 -12.33
CA PRO A 116 9.05 -3.57 -12.66
C PRO A 116 9.45 -2.10 -12.86
N ARG A 117 10.54 -1.65 -12.24
CA ARG A 117 11.09 -0.30 -12.44
C ARG A 117 11.97 -0.23 -13.69
N THR A 118 11.35 -0.45 -14.85
CA THR A 118 11.97 -0.42 -16.19
C THR A 118 11.40 0.70 -17.05
N ARG A 119 12.10 1.07 -18.13
CA ARG A 119 11.62 2.10 -19.09
C ARG A 119 10.30 1.67 -19.75
N ASP A 120 10.20 0.41 -20.17
CA ASP A 120 8.97 -0.18 -20.72
C ASP A 120 7.76 -0.01 -19.77
N ALA A 121 7.96 -0.31 -18.48
CA ALA A 121 6.92 -0.22 -17.48
C ALA A 121 6.55 1.22 -17.13
N LEU A 122 7.55 2.11 -17.09
CA LEU A 122 7.37 3.54 -16.90
C LEU A 122 6.52 4.16 -18.02
N ASP A 123 6.80 3.83 -19.28
CA ASP A 123 6.07 4.39 -20.42
C ASP A 123 4.61 3.92 -20.44
N VAL A 124 4.35 2.64 -20.15
CA VAL A 124 2.99 2.08 -20.02
C VAL A 124 2.24 2.70 -18.83
N LEU A 125 2.89 2.81 -17.67
CA LEU A 125 2.32 3.46 -16.48
C LEU A 125 1.99 4.93 -16.76
N CYS A 126 2.86 5.66 -17.47
CA CYS A 126 2.62 7.05 -17.85
C CYS A 126 1.48 7.20 -18.87
N GLU A 127 1.26 6.24 -19.77
CA GLU A 127 0.06 6.22 -20.62
C GLU A 127 -1.20 5.98 -19.76
N ASN A 128 -1.18 4.96 -18.91
CA ASN A 128 -2.30 4.58 -18.04
C ASN A 128 -2.69 5.71 -17.06
N ILE A 129 -1.71 6.42 -16.48
CA ILE A 129 -1.93 7.57 -15.61
C ILE A 129 -2.61 8.71 -16.37
N ARG A 130 -2.20 9.01 -17.60
CA ARG A 130 -2.85 10.06 -18.42
C ARG A 130 -4.29 9.69 -18.75
N ILE A 131 -4.57 8.44 -19.14
CA ILE A 131 -5.93 7.93 -19.35
C ILE A 131 -6.79 8.10 -18.08
N ALA A 132 -6.22 7.86 -16.90
CA ALA A 132 -6.92 8.07 -15.63
C ALA A 132 -7.15 9.57 -15.34
N GLN A 133 -6.13 10.43 -15.52
CA GLN A 133 -6.24 11.88 -15.34
C GLN A 133 -7.29 12.50 -16.27
N ASP A 134 -7.37 12.06 -17.53
CA ASP A 134 -8.35 12.55 -18.52
C ASP A 134 -9.79 12.13 -18.18
N ALA A 135 -9.97 11.04 -17.43
CA ALA A 135 -11.28 10.50 -17.04
C ALA A 135 -11.75 10.94 -15.65
N LEU A 136 -10.87 11.51 -14.82
CA LEU A 136 -11.17 11.89 -13.44
C LEU A 136 -11.52 13.39 -13.33
N PRO A 137 -12.55 13.77 -12.55
CA PRO A 137 -12.99 15.16 -12.44
C PRO A 137 -12.09 16.02 -11.54
N VAL A 138 -11.11 15.40 -10.87
CA VAL A 138 -10.20 16.01 -9.89
C VAL A 138 -8.79 15.41 -10.03
N PRO A 139 -7.73 16.09 -9.56
CA PRO A 139 -6.37 15.59 -9.65
C PRO A 139 -6.18 14.17 -9.06
N LEU A 140 -5.40 13.35 -9.75
CA LEU A 140 -4.92 12.06 -9.28
C LEU A 140 -3.61 12.24 -8.50
N ALA A 141 -3.45 11.53 -7.38
CA ALA A 141 -2.16 11.19 -6.81
C ALA A 141 -1.91 9.67 -6.89
N VAL A 142 -0.65 9.27 -7.05
CA VAL A 142 -0.26 7.85 -7.12
C VAL A 142 0.72 7.45 -6.02
N GLU A 143 0.56 6.23 -5.51
CA GLU A 143 1.24 5.73 -4.30
C GLU A 143 2.30 4.66 -4.55
N ASN A 144 3.42 4.73 -3.82
CA ASN A 144 4.44 3.69 -3.78
C ASN A 144 4.03 2.54 -2.84
N ILE A 145 4.25 1.29 -3.24
CA ILE A 145 3.77 0.11 -2.48
C ILE A 145 4.90 -0.66 -1.79
N ALA A 146 4.55 -1.38 -0.71
CA ALA A 146 5.37 -2.45 -0.15
C ALA A 146 5.59 -3.58 -1.17
N ALA A 147 6.84 -3.99 -1.33
CA ALA A 147 7.24 -5.04 -2.25
C ALA A 147 8.09 -6.11 -1.54
N LEU A 148 7.58 -7.35 -1.51
CA LEU A 148 8.36 -8.51 -1.06
C LEU A 148 9.31 -9.04 -2.14
N ILE A 149 8.94 -8.88 -3.41
CA ILE A 149 9.61 -9.44 -4.58
C ILE A 149 10.29 -8.33 -5.39
N GLY A 150 11.57 -8.52 -5.71
CA GLY A 150 12.30 -7.76 -6.72
C GLY A 150 11.97 -8.24 -8.13
N TRP A 151 11.79 -7.31 -9.06
CA TRP A 151 11.74 -7.64 -10.48
C TRP A 151 13.18 -7.85 -11.00
N PRO A 152 13.44 -8.87 -11.83
CA PRO A 152 14.73 -8.98 -12.51
C PRO A 152 14.87 -7.85 -13.54
N GLY A 153 16.06 -7.25 -13.60
CA GLY A 153 16.36 -6.20 -14.58
C GLY A 153 15.76 -4.83 -14.26
N GLU A 154 15.50 -4.48 -12.99
CA GLU A 154 15.16 -3.10 -12.62
C GLU A 154 16.28 -2.11 -13.01
N GLU A 155 15.88 -0.96 -13.56
CA GLU A 155 16.77 0.01 -14.20
C GLU A 155 16.83 1.36 -13.46
N MET A 156 15.98 1.52 -12.44
CA MET A 156 15.77 2.74 -11.66
C MET A 156 15.57 2.39 -10.18
N THR A 157 15.97 3.30 -9.28
CA THR A 157 15.57 3.25 -7.86
C THR A 157 14.10 3.61 -7.67
N GLU A 158 13.57 3.42 -6.45
CA GLU A 158 12.20 3.85 -6.10
C GLU A 158 12.02 5.36 -6.33
N GLY A 159 12.93 6.18 -5.79
CA GLY A 159 12.88 7.63 -5.94
C GLY A 159 13.01 8.09 -7.40
N GLN A 160 13.92 7.51 -8.18
CA GLN A 160 14.05 7.81 -9.61
C GLN A 160 12.79 7.45 -10.42
N PHE A 161 12.20 6.28 -10.15
CA PHE A 161 10.98 5.86 -10.84
C PHE A 161 9.79 6.76 -10.51
N LEU A 162 9.63 7.14 -9.23
CA LEU A 162 8.60 8.08 -8.79
C LEU A 162 8.82 9.50 -9.34
N TYR A 163 10.09 9.94 -9.46
CA TYR A 163 10.45 11.19 -10.12
C TYR A 163 10.01 11.20 -11.58
N GLU A 164 10.41 10.20 -12.35
CA GLU A 164 10.07 10.10 -13.78
C GLU A 164 8.56 10.00 -14.02
N VAL A 165 7.81 9.28 -13.16
CA VAL A 165 6.35 9.22 -13.22
C VAL A 165 5.73 10.60 -13.04
N ALA A 166 6.15 11.36 -12.02
CA ALA A 166 5.63 12.69 -11.74
C ALA A 166 6.02 13.70 -12.84
N ASP A 167 7.28 13.72 -13.27
CA ASP A 167 7.80 14.65 -14.29
C ASP A 167 7.10 14.45 -15.65
N ARG A 168 6.90 13.19 -16.08
CA ARG A 168 6.27 12.86 -17.38
C ARG A 168 4.75 13.04 -17.44
N THR A 169 4.06 13.13 -16.30
CA THR A 169 2.58 13.13 -16.25
C THR A 169 1.97 14.30 -15.49
N GLY A 170 2.74 15.00 -14.66
CA GLY A 170 2.21 16.01 -13.73
C GLY A 170 1.32 15.43 -12.62
N VAL A 171 1.26 14.10 -12.47
CA VAL A 171 0.51 13.44 -11.39
C VAL A 171 1.08 13.83 -10.03
N ARG A 172 0.24 13.88 -9.00
CA ARG A 172 0.70 14.08 -7.62
C ARG A 172 1.23 12.77 -7.06
N LEU A 173 2.03 12.82 -6.01
CA LEU A 173 2.52 11.62 -5.31
C LEU A 173 1.86 11.49 -3.94
N LEU A 174 1.40 10.29 -3.62
CA LEU A 174 1.15 9.84 -2.26
C LEU A 174 2.38 9.04 -1.84
N ILE A 175 3.07 9.46 -0.79
CA ILE A 175 4.28 8.75 -0.33
C ILE A 175 3.93 8.01 0.95
N ASP A 176 3.95 6.69 0.92
CA ASP A 176 3.88 5.90 2.14
C ASP A 176 5.29 5.58 2.66
N VAL A 177 5.60 6.13 3.83
CA VAL A 177 6.88 5.88 4.52
C VAL A 177 6.90 4.53 5.26
N ALA A 178 5.73 3.90 5.50
CA ALA A 178 5.65 2.51 5.96
C ALA A 178 6.02 1.54 4.82
N ASN A 179 5.57 1.81 3.59
CA ASN A 179 6.05 1.12 2.40
C ASN A 179 7.56 1.32 2.17
N LEU A 180 8.12 2.53 2.37
CA LEU A 180 9.58 2.73 2.32
C LEU A 180 10.32 1.88 3.36
N HIS A 181 9.85 1.80 4.61
CA HIS A 181 10.41 0.91 5.62
C HIS A 181 10.30 -0.57 5.22
N THR A 182 9.15 -0.96 4.66
CA THR A 182 8.91 -2.34 4.22
C THR A 182 9.87 -2.72 3.10
N ASN A 183 10.10 -1.81 2.16
CA ASN A 183 11.07 -1.98 1.07
C ASN A 183 12.51 -1.98 1.60
N HIS A 184 12.83 -1.22 2.64
CA HIS A 184 14.12 -1.29 3.33
C HIS A 184 14.40 -2.68 3.93
N VAL A 185 13.50 -3.19 4.79
CA VAL A 185 13.70 -4.49 5.45
C VAL A 185 13.65 -5.63 4.45
N ASN A 186 12.63 -5.64 3.57
CA ASN A 186 12.44 -6.76 2.66
C ASN A 186 13.48 -6.75 1.53
N ARG A 187 13.85 -5.59 0.97
CA ARG A 187 14.63 -5.51 -0.28
C ARG A 187 16.01 -4.89 -0.12
N GLY A 188 16.36 -4.36 1.06
CA GLY A 188 17.64 -3.68 1.30
C GLY A 188 17.73 -2.29 0.67
N GLU A 189 16.60 -1.68 0.30
CA GLU A 189 16.57 -0.34 -0.28
C GLU A 189 16.79 0.73 0.80
N ASP A 190 17.35 1.88 0.44
CA ASP A 190 17.65 2.97 1.39
C ASP A 190 16.54 4.04 1.34
N PRO A 191 15.72 4.20 2.41
CA PRO A 191 14.68 5.21 2.45
C PRO A 191 15.21 6.63 2.31
N SER A 192 16.37 6.96 2.92
CA SER A 192 16.97 8.29 2.84
C SER A 192 17.41 8.63 1.41
N LYS A 193 17.89 7.61 0.68
CA LYS A 193 18.19 7.74 -0.76
C LYS A 193 16.92 7.94 -1.58
N ALA A 194 15.88 7.12 -1.37
CA ALA A 194 14.61 7.29 -2.06
C ALA A 194 14.04 8.71 -1.83
N LEU A 195 14.00 9.17 -0.57
CA LEU A 195 13.58 10.53 -0.19
C LEU A 195 14.47 11.65 -0.76
N ALA A 196 15.74 11.38 -1.12
CA ALA A 196 16.63 12.35 -1.77
C ALA A 196 16.36 12.50 -3.27
N GLU A 197 15.75 11.48 -3.89
CA GLU A 197 15.49 11.40 -5.33
C GLU A 197 14.03 11.80 -5.68
N LEU A 198 13.14 11.95 -4.69
CA LEU A 198 11.74 12.35 -4.89
C LEU A 198 11.56 13.83 -5.34
N PRO A 199 10.59 14.12 -6.22
CA PRO A 199 10.11 15.49 -6.48
C PRO A 199 9.17 15.92 -5.34
N LEU A 200 9.72 16.49 -4.28
CA LEU A 200 9.01 16.78 -3.02
C LEU A 200 7.80 17.72 -3.24
N GLU A 201 7.85 18.61 -4.22
CA GLU A 201 6.77 19.50 -4.64
C GLU A 201 5.57 18.78 -5.29
N ALA A 202 5.75 17.54 -5.78
CA ALA A 202 4.69 16.71 -6.34
C ALA A 202 3.84 16.02 -5.26
N ILE A 203 4.34 15.93 -4.03
CA ILE A 203 3.65 15.24 -2.92
C ILE A 203 2.29 15.91 -2.64
N ALA A 204 1.22 15.12 -2.62
CA ALA A 204 -0.11 15.52 -2.15
C ALA A 204 -0.20 15.35 -0.63
N TYR A 205 0.09 14.16 -0.14
CA TYR A 205 0.17 13.82 1.28
C TYR A 205 1.01 12.56 1.49
N VAL A 206 1.14 12.16 2.76
CA VAL A 206 1.98 11.04 3.20
C VAL A 206 1.15 10.03 3.97
N HIS A 207 1.39 8.75 3.74
CA HIS A 207 0.85 7.66 4.56
C HIS A 207 1.85 7.24 5.65
N VAL A 208 1.30 6.90 6.82
CA VAL A 208 2.01 6.22 7.90
C VAL A 208 1.12 5.10 8.44
N ALA A 209 1.62 3.88 8.32
CA ALA A 209 1.01 2.70 8.88
C ALA A 209 1.96 1.97 9.85
N GLY A 210 1.46 0.90 10.47
CA GLY A 210 2.26 0.00 11.28
C GLY A 210 2.23 -1.43 10.77
N GLY A 211 3.39 -2.09 10.92
CA GLY A 211 3.63 -3.47 10.54
C GLY A 211 4.37 -4.23 11.62
N PHE A 212 4.77 -5.46 11.31
CA PHE A 212 5.57 -6.28 12.20
C PHE A 212 6.57 -7.10 11.40
N GLU A 213 7.74 -7.38 11.98
CA GLU A 213 8.67 -8.33 11.41
C GLU A 213 8.33 -9.76 11.87
N ARG A 214 8.42 -10.72 10.95
CA ARG A 214 8.35 -12.14 11.25
C ARG A 214 9.28 -12.91 10.32
N ASP A 215 10.07 -13.81 10.90
CA ASP A 215 10.93 -14.73 10.15
C ASP A 215 11.88 -14.01 9.14
N GLY A 216 12.32 -12.78 9.47
CA GLY A 216 13.17 -11.92 8.63
C GLY A 216 12.44 -11.17 7.51
N VAL A 217 11.10 -11.17 7.51
CA VAL A 217 10.24 -10.47 6.55
C VAL A 217 9.39 -9.45 7.29
N TRP A 218 9.38 -8.21 6.80
CA TRP A 218 8.45 -7.19 7.26
C TRP A 218 7.08 -7.39 6.63
N HIS A 219 6.08 -7.60 7.48
CA HIS A 219 4.68 -7.64 7.12
C HIS A 219 4.06 -6.28 7.37
N ASP A 220 3.91 -5.54 6.29
CA ASP A 220 3.01 -4.42 6.26
C ASP A 220 1.55 -4.94 6.39
N SER A 221 0.84 -4.42 7.38
CA SER A 221 -0.38 -5.06 7.90
C SER A 221 -1.47 -4.09 8.33
N HIS A 222 -1.11 -2.82 8.53
CA HIS A 222 -1.98 -1.74 8.99
C HIS A 222 -2.77 -2.06 10.28
N ALA A 223 -2.35 -3.09 11.04
CA ALA A 223 -3.03 -3.64 12.21
C ALA A 223 -2.24 -3.44 13.53
N HIS A 224 -1.07 -2.82 13.43
CA HIS A 224 -0.12 -2.63 14.53
C HIS A 224 0.21 -1.14 14.71
N PRO A 225 0.56 -0.67 15.93
CA PRO A 225 0.98 0.71 16.16
C PRO A 225 2.12 1.15 15.24
N VAL A 226 2.16 2.42 14.82
CA VAL A 226 3.22 2.95 13.96
C VAL A 226 4.59 2.80 14.68
N PRO A 227 5.53 2.00 14.15
CA PRO A 227 6.76 1.68 14.84
C PRO A 227 7.78 2.81 14.69
N ARG A 228 8.76 2.84 15.59
CA ARG A 228 9.76 3.92 15.65
C ARG A 228 10.48 4.19 14.32
N PRO A 229 10.94 3.20 13.53
CA PRO A 229 11.68 3.51 12.31
C PRO A 229 10.81 4.10 11.20
N VAL A 230 9.49 3.83 11.15
CA VAL A 230 8.56 4.53 10.24
C VAL A 230 8.48 6.02 10.62
N LEU A 231 8.40 6.32 11.92
CA LEU A 231 8.41 7.70 12.42
C LEU A 231 9.76 8.40 12.14
N ASP A 232 10.88 7.69 12.18
CA ASP A 232 12.18 8.25 11.84
C ASP A 232 12.30 8.59 10.33
N ILE A 233 11.74 7.77 9.43
CA ILE A 233 11.63 8.10 8.00
C ILE A 233 10.69 9.31 7.78
N LEU A 234 9.57 9.38 8.51
CA LEU A 234 8.69 10.56 8.48
C LEU A 234 9.43 11.83 8.94
N THR A 235 10.23 11.74 10.00
CA THR A 235 11.06 12.85 10.50
C THR A 235 12.13 13.26 9.48
N ASP A 236 12.74 12.32 8.76
CA ASP A 236 13.68 12.61 7.67
C ASP A 236 13.00 13.35 6.51
N LEU A 237 11.87 12.85 6.01
CA LEU A 237 11.07 13.55 4.99
C LEU A 237 10.67 14.95 5.46
N ALA A 238 10.21 15.08 6.72
CA ALA A 238 9.86 16.36 7.32
C ALA A 238 11.06 17.31 7.53
N SER A 239 12.30 16.78 7.56
CA SER A 239 13.52 17.59 7.59
C SER A 239 13.89 18.19 6.23
N ARG A 240 13.37 17.61 5.14
CA ARG A 240 13.62 18.03 3.76
C ARG A 240 12.49 18.92 3.23
N PHE A 241 11.25 18.61 3.60
CA PHE A 241 10.04 19.25 3.09
C PHE A 241 8.97 19.38 4.19
N SER A 242 7.96 20.23 4.00
CA SER A 242 6.79 20.31 4.87
C SER A 242 5.60 19.64 4.16
N PRO A 243 5.31 18.34 4.41
CA PRO A 243 4.21 17.65 3.72
C PRO A 243 2.87 18.38 3.91
N PRO A 244 2.00 18.47 2.87
CA PRO A 244 0.71 19.15 3.00
C PRO A 244 -0.24 18.43 3.96
N GLY A 245 -0.15 17.10 4.04
CA GLY A 245 -0.86 16.27 5.01
C GLY A 245 -0.14 14.95 5.30
N VAL A 246 -0.50 14.33 6.42
CA VAL A 246 -0.07 12.98 6.81
C VAL A 246 -1.27 12.21 7.37
N LEU A 247 -1.53 11.01 6.87
CA LEU A 247 -2.63 10.13 7.30
C LEU A 247 -2.10 8.97 8.13
N LEU A 248 -2.72 8.69 9.28
CA LEU A 248 -2.59 7.39 9.95
C LEU A 248 -3.48 6.36 9.25
N GLU A 249 -2.87 5.31 8.71
CA GLU A 249 -3.59 4.17 8.18
C GLU A 249 -3.71 3.03 9.21
N ARG A 250 -4.96 2.58 9.40
CA ARG A 250 -5.36 1.51 10.32
C ARG A 250 -6.51 0.74 9.66
N ASP A 251 -6.25 -0.47 9.17
CA ASP A 251 -7.24 -1.28 8.44
C ASP A 251 -7.90 -2.38 9.28
N GLU A 252 -7.17 -2.90 10.27
CA GLU A 252 -7.59 -4.01 11.11
C GLU A 252 -7.13 -3.80 12.56
N ASN A 253 -7.58 -4.68 13.46
CA ASN A 253 -7.19 -4.68 14.88
C ASN A 253 -7.32 -3.29 15.55
N PHE A 254 -8.47 -2.65 15.33
CA PHE A 254 -8.74 -1.28 15.79
C PHE A 254 -8.65 -1.17 17.33
N PRO A 255 -7.71 -0.35 17.86
CA PRO A 255 -7.58 -0.14 19.31
C PRO A 255 -8.63 0.85 19.84
N ALA A 256 -8.57 1.19 21.13
CA ALA A 256 -9.46 2.20 21.69
C ALA A 256 -9.23 3.59 21.04
N PRO A 257 -10.24 4.46 20.93
CA PRO A 257 -10.09 5.76 20.27
C PRO A 257 -8.95 6.64 20.82
N ALA A 258 -8.74 6.59 22.14
CA ALA A 258 -7.65 7.32 22.81
C ALA A 258 -6.24 6.84 22.40
N GLU A 259 -6.10 5.59 21.95
CA GLU A 259 -4.83 5.07 21.42
C GLU A 259 -4.59 5.61 20.01
N LEU A 260 -5.62 5.67 19.16
CA LEU A 260 -5.53 6.31 17.83
C LEU A 260 -5.18 7.81 17.96
N GLU A 261 -5.80 8.53 18.90
CA GLU A 261 -5.45 9.93 19.21
C GLU A 261 -3.99 10.07 19.67
N HIS A 262 -3.46 9.08 20.41
CA HIS A 262 -2.05 9.04 20.82
C HIS A 262 -1.10 8.77 19.65
N GLU A 263 -1.46 7.88 18.73
CA GLU A 263 -0.69 7.64 17.49
C GLU A 263 -0.63 8.92 16.63
N LEU A 264 -1.78 9.59 16.42
CA LEU A 264 -1.84 10.89 15.72
C LEU A 264 -1.01 11.98 16.42
N SER A 265 -1.01 12.02 17.75
CA SER A 265 -0.14 12.89 18.54
C SER A 265 1.35 12.57 18.34
N THR A 266 1.69 11.29 18.15
CA THR A 266 3.07 10.82 17.91
C THR A 266 3.55 11.19 16.50
N ILE A 267 2.68 11.07 15.50
CA ILE A 267 2.92 11.53 14.13
C ILE A 267 3.19 13.05 14.10
N ARG A 268 2.38 13.86 14.80
CA ARG A 268 2.61 15.31 14.94
C ARG A 268 3.99 15.64 15.53
N ARG A 269 4.41 14.94 16.59
CA ARG A 269 5.75 15.13 17.18
C ARG A 269 6.90 14.77 16.22
N ALA A 270 6.73 13.76 15.38
CA ALA A 270 7.73 13.38 14.37
C ALA A 270 7.87 14.45 13.28
N LEU A 271 6.76 15.08 12.87
CA LEU A 271 6.74 16.22 11.93
C LEU A 271 7.38 17.47 12.53
N GLU A 272 7.07 17.79 13.79
CA GLU A 272 7.68 18.90 14.53
C GLU A 272 9.20 18.73 14.64
N ALA A 273 9.68 17.51 14.95
CA ALA A 273 11.10 17.20 15.02
C ALA A 273 11.81 17.42 13.68
N GLY A 274 11.23 16.94 12.58
CA GLY A 274 11.78 17.16 11.23
C GLY A 274 11.81 18.64 10.87
N ALA A 275 10.72 19.38 11.13
CA ALA A 275 10.65 20.82 10.88
C ALA A 275 11.71 21.61 11.66
N VAL A 276 12.04 21.20 12.90
CA VAL A 276 13.13 21.79 13.69
C VAL A 276 14.50 21.55 13.04
N GLU A 277 14.78 20.37 12.50
CA GLU A 277 16.04 20.12 11.79
C GLU A 277 16.12 20.87 10.45
N ARG A 278 15.01 21.00 9.72
CA ARG A 278 14.94 21.80 8.50
C ARG A 278 15.32 23.26 8.76
N VAL A 279 14.69 23.90 9.76
CA VAL A 279 14.99 25.29 10.15
C VAL A 279 16.44 25.44 10.64
N LYS A 280 17.00 24.45 11.35
CA LYS A 280 18.42 24.44 11.72
C LYS A 280 19.33 24.38 10.49
N ALA A 281 18.98 23.59 9.47
CA ALA A 281 19.74 23.49 8.22
C ALA A 281 19.70 24.81 7.43
N GLU A 282 18.52 25.41 7.28
CA GLU A 282 18.32 26.73 6.64
C GLU A 282 19.16 27.83 7.33
N LEU A 283 19.12 27.90 8.67
CA LEU A 283 19.90 28.86 9.45
C LEU A 283 21.42 28.64 9.33
N ARG A 284 21.88 27.38 9.28
CA ARG A 284 23.30 27.04 9.04
C ARG A 284 23.74 27.46 7.65
N ALA A 285 22.91 27.22 6.62
CA ALA A 285 23.20 27.64 5.25
C ALA A 285 23.30 29.17 5.13
N ALA A 286 22.36 29.91 5.75
CA ALA A 286 22.38 31.37 5.77
C ALA A 286 23.58 31.95 6.55
N ALA A 287 23.99 31.32 7.66
CA ALA A 287 25.19 31.73 8.38
C ALA A 287 26.48 31.45 7.58
N GLY A 288 26.53 30.32 6.85
CA GLY A 288 27.62 29.97 5.96
C GLY A 288 27.81 30.98 4.83
N THR A 289 26.72 31.37 4.15
CA THR A 289 26.79 32.38 3.07
C THR A 289 27.12 33.78 3.60
N ALA A 290 26.60 34.18 4.77
CA ALA A 290 26.95 35.44 5.41
C ALA A 290 28.44 35.52 5.80
N SER A 291 29.08 34.39 6.15
CA SER A 291 30.53 34.36 6.44
C SER A 291 31.42 34.65 5.22
N GLY A 292 30.90 34.46 3.99
CA GLY A 292 31.56 34.83 2.74
C GLY A 292 31.36 36.29 2.31
N GLY A 293 30.49 37.04 2.99
CA GLY A 293 30.12 38.41 2.62
C GLY A 293 29.91 39.30 3.84
N ARG A 294 31.03 39.83 4.38
CA ARG A 294 31.14 40.87 5.44
C ARG A 294 29.90 41.01 6.34
N GLY A 295 29.93 40.34 7.50
CA GLY A 295 28.87 40.46 8.48
C GLY A 295 28.68 41.89 9.00
N ASP A 296 27.41 42.26 9.20
CA ASP A 296 26.90 42.82 10.46
C ASP A 296 25.38 42.97 10.38
N ALA A 297 24.63 42.04 11.01
CA ALA A 297 23.29 42.22 11.59
C ALA A 297 22.58 40.86 11.83
N LEU A 298 22.87 40.16 12.94
CA LEU A 298 22.05 39.01 13.33
C LEU A 298 21.92 38.82 14.86
N PHE A 299 21.07 39.63 15.49
CA PHE A 299 20.60 39.38 16.86
C PHE A 299 19.09 39.65 17.09
N ALA A 300 18.31 39.83 16.02
CA ALA A 300 16.87 40.15 16.10
C ALA A 300 15.90 39.02 15.66
N ALA A 301 16.36 38.03 14.88
CA ALA A 301 15.47 37.06 14.22
C ALA A 301 14.88 35.97 15.14
N ALA A 302 15.54 35.63 16.26
CA ALA A 302 15.14 34.52 17.13
C ALA A 302 13.81 34.74 17.89
N GLY A 303 13.27 35.97 17.90
CA GLY A 303 12.03 36.31 18.60
C GLY A 303 10.74 36.16 17.77
N ALA A 304 10.84 35.99 16.45
CA ALA A 304 9.68 35.95 15.54
C ALA A 304 9.10 34.53 15.36
N ALA A 305 9.95 33.53 15.16
CA ALA A 305 9.56 32.15 14.85
C ALA A 305 8.69 31.46 15.93
N ARG A 306 8.65 32.00 17.17
CA ARG A 306 7.75 31.51 18.24
C ARG A 306 6.31 32.04 18.16
N ARG A 307 5.99 32.97 17.25
CA ARG A 307 4.62 33.53 17.12
C ARG A 307 3.84 32.96 15.95
N GLU A 308 4.49 32.59 14.86
CA GLU A 308 3.81 31.92 13.73
C GLU A 308 3.36 30.48 14.08
N ALA A 309 4.04 29.81 15.00
CA ALA A 309 3.65 28.48 15.47
C ALA A 309 2.45 28.46 16.46
N ALA A 310 1.86 29.61 16.79
CA ALA A 310 0.84 29.73 17.85
C ALA A 310 -0.32 30.71 17.54
N GLY A 311 -0.39 31.28 16.35
CA GLY A 311 -1.33 32.36 15.99
C GLY A 311 -2.45 31.92 15.06
N GLY A 312 -3.42 31.14 15.56
CA GLY A 312 -4.48 30.54 14.72
C GLY A 312 -5.86 30.40 15.38
N VAL A 313 -6.26 31.31 16.29
CA VAL A 313 -7.61 31.34 16.86
C VAL A 313 -8.16 32.77 16.85
N GLY A 314 -9.39 32.93 16.34
CA GLY A 314 -10.05 34.22 16.15
C GLY A 314 -10.39 34.95 17.46
N GLY A 315 -10.51 36.28 17.35
CA GLY A 315 -10.66 37.19 18.49
C GLY A 315 -12.00 37.09 19.22
N GLY A 316 -11.89 37.12 20.54
CA GLY A 316 -12.99 37.10 21.51
C GLY A 316 -14.05 38.19 21.40
N HIS A 317 -15.14 37.94 22.13
CA HIS A 317 -15.88 39.00 22.79
C HIS A 317 -15.79 38.82 24.31
N LEU A 318 -15.58 39.93 25.01
CA LEU A 318 -15.21 39.98 26.42
C LEU A 318 -16.46 40.23 27.28
N VAL A 319 -16.62 39.50 28.39
CA VAL A 319 -17.38 39.98 29.56
C VAL A 319 -16.58 39.65 30.81
N GLN A 320 -16.29 40.67 31.62
CA GLN A 320 -15.58 40.55 32.89
C GLN A 320 -16.48 39.94 33.98
N THR A 321 -15.89 39.28 34.98
CA THR A 321 -16.08 39.60 36.41
C THR A 321 -15.25 38.67 37.32
N GLY A 322 -14.98 39.14 38.54
CA GLY A 322 -14.84 38.26 39.71
C GLY A 322 -13.44 37.73 40.03
N ALA A 323 -12.65 38.50 40.77
CA ALA A 323 -11.47 37.98 41.48
C ALA A 323 -11.87 37.40 42.85
N VAL A 324 -11.35 36.23 43.22
CA VAL A 324 -11.19 35.79 44.62
C VAL A 324 -9.82 35.10 44.77
N ARG A 325 -9.17 35.32 45.92
CA ARG A 325 -7.84 34.80 46.28
C ARG A 325 -7.91 33.46 47.02
N GLN A 326 -6.71 32.91 47.20
CA GLN A 326 -6.12 32.34 48.44
C GLN A 326 -5.91 30.82 48.53
N GLU A 327 -4.65 30.50 48.88
CA GLU A 327 -4.16 29.38 49.70
C GLU A 327 -4.42 27.93 49.23
N GLY A 328 -3.49 26.97 49.42
CA GLY A 328 -2.14 27.06 50.00
C GLY A 328 -1.73 25.77 50.69
N ALA A 329 -0.50 25.30 50.45
CA ALA A 329 0.13 24.14 51.14
C ALA A 329 -0.53 22.75 50.86
N ARG A 330 0.13 21.58 51.03
CA ARG A 330 1.49 21.27 51.52
C ARG A 330 1.95 19.91 50.96
N ARG A 331 3.27 19.71 50.80
CA ARG A 331 3.89 18.38 50.65
C ARG A 331 3.77 17.58 51.95
N VAL A 332 3.63 16.27 51.84
CA VAL A 332 4.00 15.28 52.86
C VAL A 332 4.74 14.12 52.17
N THR A 333 5.68 13.51 52.87
CA THR A 333 6.56 12.43 52.39
C THR A 333 6.67 11.28 53.40
N GLY A 334 6.91 10.06 52.92
CA GLY A 334 7.14 8.84 53.72
C GLY A 334 5.89 7.96 53.87
N GLY A 335 5.99 6.62 53.97
CA GLY A 335 7.18 5.77 53.80
C GLY A 335 7.00 4.35 54.38
N ALA A 336 7.53 3.34 53.66
CA ALA A 336 7.82 1.95 54.09
C ALA A 336 6.70 1.01 54.59
N GLY A 337 6.77 -0.28 54.21
CA GLY A 337 6.02 -1.37 54.87
C GLY A 337 5.71 -2.62 54.03
N SER A 338 6.64 -3.58 53.98
CA SER A 338 6.47 -5.07 53.94
C SER A 338 5.12 -5.73 53.58
N GLY A 339 5.03 -6.86 52.86
CA GLY A 339 6.06 -7.76 52.30
C GLY A 339 5.48 -9.16 51.98
N THR A 340 6.32 -10.09 51.47
CA THR A 340 6.02 -11.52 51.15
C THR A 340 4.99 -11.81 50.02
N GLY A 341 5.11 -12.83 49.17
CA GLY A 341 6.22 -13.78 48.92
C GLY A 341 5.82 -14.93 47.96
N ALA A 342 6.81 -15.55 47.28
CA ALA A 342 6.74 -16.82 46.52
C ALA A 342 5.83 -16.85 45.24
N SER A 343 6.06 -17.64 44.18
CA SER A 343 7.04 -18.71 43.89
C SER A 343 7.49 -18.71 42.41
N ARG A 344 8.66 -19.30 42.12
CA ARG A 344 9.05 -19.81 40.78
C ARG A 344 8.43 -21.21 40.55
N PRO A 345 8.29 -21.66 39.29
CA PRO A 345 9.30 -22.54 38.68
C PRO A 345 9.70 -22.03 37.28
N GLY A 346 10.63 -22.61 36.53
CA GLY A 346 11.54 -23.75 36.74
C GLY A 346 12.26 -23.98 35.41
N ASN A 347 13.59 -24.05 35.41
CA ASN A 347 14.38 -24.18 34.19
C ASN A 347 14.81 -25.65 34.01
N GLU A 348 14.34 -26.32 32.96
CA GLU A 348 14.79 -27.68 32.63
C GLU A 348 15.52 -27.72 31.30
N THR A 349 16.77 -28.16 31.37
CA THR A 349 17.67 -28.41 30.25
C THR A 349 17.42 -29.78 29.66
N GLY A 350 17.05 -29.86 28.38
CA GLY A 350 16.92 -31.11 27.63
C GLY A 350 17.81 -31.12 26.39
N ALA A 351 19.02 -31.67 26.50
CA ALA A 351 19.91 -31.86 25.35
C ALA A 351 19.64 -33.22 24.70
N THR A 352 19.43 -33.24 23.37
CA THR A 352 19.43 -34.47 22.56
C THR A 352 20.36 -34.29 21.36
N ARG A 353 21.28 -35.24 21.18
CA ARG A 353 22.16 -35.36 20.01
C ARG A 353 21.49 -36.21 18.92
N PRO A 354 21.88 -36.06 17.64
CA PRO A 354 21.35 -36.87 16.55
C PRO A 354 21.87 -38.31 16.62
N GLY A 355 21.06 -39.24 16.10
CA GLY A 355 21.47 -40.62 15.82
C GLY A 355 21.50 -40.86 14.31
N ASP A 356 22.55 -41.52 13.83
CA ASP A 356 22.66 -42.03 12.47
C ASP A 356 21.67 -43.17 12.22
N GLU A 357 21.10 -43.25 11.01
CA GLU A 357 20.85 -44.53 10.35
C GLU A 357 21.19 -44.44 8.85
N THR A 358 21.61 -45.58 8.29
CA THR A 358 22.42 -45.66 7.07
C THR A 358 21.77 -46.45 5.94
N GLY A 359 22.04 -46.05 4.69
CA GLY A 359 21.90 -46.90 3.50
C GLY A 359 20.66 -46.62 2.62
N ALA A 360 20.69 -46.77 1.29
CA ALA A 360 21.84 -47.07 0.43
C ALA A 360 21.64 -46.52 -1.01
N ALA A 361 22.76 -46.05 -1.57
CA ALA A 361 23.27 -46.23 -2.93
C ALA A 361 22.32 -46.42 -4.14
N GLY A 362 22.55 -45.60 -5.19
CA GLY A 362 21.96 -45.76 -6.52
C GLY A 362 22.56 -44.80 -7.55
N ALA A 363 23.85 -44.94 -7.85
CA ALA A 363 24.55 -44.08 -8.82
C ALA A 363 24.56 -44.68 -10.23
N ILE A 364 24.19 -43.89 -11.26
CA ILE A 364 24.44 -44.21 -12.68
C ILE A 364 24.89 -42.95 -13.43
N ARG A 365 26.07 -43.05 -14.06
CA ARG A 365 26.67 -42.23 -15.14
C ARG A 365 27.81 -43.08 -15.75
N PRO A 366 28.36 -42.78 -16.94
CA PRO A 366 27.85 -41.94 -18.04
C PRO A 366 27.76 -42.73 -19.37
N GLY A 367 27.49 -42.06 -20.48
CA GLY A 367 27.65 -42.57 -21.84
C GLY A 367 27.82 -41.43 -22.84
N ASP A 368 28.88 -41.48 -23.65
CA ASP A 368 29.26 -40.50 -24.67
C ASP A 368 28.57 -40.76 -26.04
N GLU A 369 28.97 -39.97 -27.04
CA GLU A 369 28.80 -40.06 -28.52
C GLU A 369 27.96 -38.91 -29.12
N THR A 370 28.53 -37.80 -29.63
CA THR A 370 29.41 -37.56 -30.81
C THR A 370 28.68 -37.32 -32.14
N GLY A 371 29.01 -36.18 -32.78
CA GLY A 371 28.81 -35.89 -34.21
C GLY A 371 27.57 -35.06 -34.57
N THR A 372 27.57 -34.09 -35.50
CA THR A 372 28.61 -33.32 -36.22
C THR A 372 27.88 -32.41 -37.22
N ALA A 373 28.38 -31.18 -37.41
CA ALA A 373 28.31 -30.35 -38.62
C ALA A 373 26.95 -29.85 -39.19
N GLY A 374 26.93 -28.57 -39.60
CA GLY A 374 25.79 -27.95 -40.31
C GLY A 374 25.89 -26.42 -40.38
N ALA A 375 26.90 -25.88 -41.08
CA ALA A 375 27.10 -24.44 -41.21
C ALA A 375 26.57 -23.89 -42.54
N THR A 376 25.95 -22.69 -42.53
CA THR A 376 25.95 -21.74 -43.68
C THR A 376 25.48 -20.33 -43.28
N ARG A 377 26.31 -19.31 -43.57
CA ARG A 377 25.92 -17.92 -43.94
C ARG A 377 26.26 -17.74 -45.44
N PRO A 378 25.61 -16.83 -46.19
CA PRO A 378 26.02 -15.41 -46.30
C PRO A 378 24.81 -14.43 -46.19
N ALA A 379 24.90 -13.10 -46.32
CA ALA A 379 26.03 -12.18 -46.53
C ALA A 379 26.10 -11.15 -45.36
N ASP A 380 26.50 -9.87 -45.39
CA ASP A 380 27.11 -8.90 -46.34
C ASP A 380 26.29 -8.18 -47.45
N GLU A 381 25.92 -6.92 -47.17
CA GLU A 381 25.90 -5.84 -48.18
C GLU A 381 26.24 -4.47 -47.55
N THR A 382 26.89 -3.60 -48.31
CA THR A 382 27.65 -2.42 -47.84
C THR A 382 27.03 -1.08 -48.23
N GLY A 383 27.16 -0.05 -47.37
CA GLY A 383 26.90 1.35 -47.73
C GLY A 383 27.30 2.31 -46.59
N ALA A 384 28.55 2.78 -46.54
CA ALA A 384 29.08 3.97 -47.24
C ALA A 384 29.03 5.23 -46.36
N ALA A 385 30.22 5.79 -46.05
CA ALA A 385 30.41 6.87 -45.09
C ALA A 385 30.21 8.28 -45.70
N GLY A 386 29.65 9.20 -44.91
CA GLY A 386 29.51 10.63 -45.24
C GLY A 386 30.46 11.50 -44.43
N ALA A 387 31.26 12.32 -45.13
CA ALA A 387 32.41 13.07 -44.61
C ALA A 387 32.16 14.04 -43.44
N ILE A 388 33.15 14.13 -42.54
CA ILE A 388 33.32 15.22 -41.57
C ILE A 388 34.10 16.38 -42.21
N ARG A 389 33.73 17.63 -41.90
CA ARG A 389 34.61 18.81 -42.00
C ARG A 389 34.50 19.66 -40.72
N PRO A 390 35.60 20.26 -40.22
CA PRO A 390 35.59 21.07 -39.00
C PRO A 390 35.24 22.54 -39.27
N GLY A 391 34.77 23.24 -38.24
CA GLY A 391 34.48 24.68 -38.24
C GLY A 391 34.26 25.19 -36.81
N ASP A 392 34.97 26.27 -36.47
CA ASP A 392 35.37 26.67 -35.13
C ASP A 392 34.30 27.03 -34.08
N GLU A 393 34.78 27.01 -32.84
CA GLU A 393 34.17 27.35 -31.55
C GLU A 393 33.42 28.70 -31.50
N THR A 394 32.36 28.78 -30.69
CA THR A 394 32.32 29.60 -29.44
C THR A 394 30.89 29.63 -28.85
N GLY A 395 30.75 29.43 -27.53
CA GLY A 395 29.48 29.72 -26.84
C GLY A 395 29.13 28.82 -25.65
N THR A 396 29.44 29.30 -24.44
CA THR A 396 28.75 29.02 -23.15
C THR A 396 28.22 27.61 -22.88
N ALA A 397 28.87 26.89 -21.96
CA ALA A 397 28.40 25.63 -21.40
C ALA A 397 27.14 25.80 -20.53
N GLY A 398 25.97 25.88 -21.17
CA GLY A 398 24.69 25.52 -20.56
C GLY A 398 24.48 24.02 -20.70
N ALA A 399 24.41 23.29 -19.57
CA ALA A 399 24.10 21.87 -19.61
C ALA A 399 22.68 21.67 -20.19
N THR A 400 22.60 21.17 -21.41
CA THR A 400 21.35 20.83 -22.07
C THR A 400 20.68 19.68 -21.32
N ARG A 401 19.69 20.02 -20.50
CA ARG A 401 18.73 19.04 -19.98
C ARG A 401 18.15 18.28 -21.18
N GLY A 402 18.36 16.97 -21.23
CA GLY A 402 17.71 16.11 -22.20
C GLY A 402 16.22 16.10 -21.92
N ALA A 403 15.47 16.91 -22.65
CA ALA A 403 14.02 16.78 -22.70
C ALA A 403 13.72 15.44 -23.39
N PHE A 404 13.43 14.40 -22.61
CA PHE A 404 12.97 13.12 -23.13
C PHE A 404 11.66 13.37 -23.88
N GLY A 405 11.72 13.38 -25.21
CA GLY A 405 10.53 13.47 -26.05
C GLY A 405 9.57 12.34 -25.72
N ARG A 406 8.25 12.59 -25.86
CA ARG A 406 7.27 11.52 -25.71
C ARG A 406 7.62 10.36 -26.67
N PRO A 407 7.65 9.10 -26.21
CA PRO A 407 7.88 7.95 -27.08
C PRO A 407 6.80 7.87 -28.17
N HIS A 408 7.11 7.26 -29.31
CA HIS A 408 6.12 7.03 -30.35
C HIS A 408 5.13 5.96 -29.90
N GLN A 409 3.87 6.04 -30.35
CA GLN A 409 2.81 5.11 -29.91
C GLN A 409 3.16 3.64 -30.20
N GLU A 410 3.85 3.37 -31.33
CA GLU A 410 4.32 2.03 -31.69
C GLU A 410 5.35 1.47 -30.69
N ASP A 411 6.23 2.32 -30.14
CA ASP A 411 7.18 1.94 -29.10
C ASP A 411 6.45 1.56 -27.80
N VAL A 412 5.42 2.34 -27.43
CA VAL A 412 4.61 2.13 -26.21
C VAL A 412 3.76 0.87 -26.32
N ASP A 413 3.13 0.60 -27.47
CA ASP A 413 2.38 -0.64 -27.68
C ASP A 413 3.33 -1.87 -27.66
N GLY A 414 4.56 -1.72 -28.19
CA GLY A 414 5.61 -2.73 -28.07
C GLY A 414 6.08 -2.98 -26.61
N ALA A 415 6.26 -1.91 -25.83
CA ALA A 415 6.57 -1.98 -24.40
C ALA A 415 5.42 -2.63 -23.60
N ARG A 416 4.18 -2.26 -23.91
CA ARG A 416 2.95 -2.83 -23.33
C ARG A 416 2.87 -4.34 -23.56
N GLN A 417 3.19 -4.80 -24.77
CA GLN A 417 3.24 -6.23 -25.10
C GLN A 417 4.29 -7.00 -24.27
N ARG A 418 5.50 -6.43 -24.10
CA ARG A 418 6.56 -7.04 -23.28
C ARG A 418 6.20 -7.08 -21.80
N LEU A 419 5.67 -5.97 -21.27
CA LEU A 419 5.19 -5.88 -19.90
C LEU A 419 4.06 -6.88 -19.61
N ALA A 420 3.11 -7.04 -20.54
CA ALA A 420 1.99 -7.96 -20.40
C ALA A 420 2.46 -9.41 -20.21
N LEU A 421 3.41 -9.86 -21.03
CA LEU A 421 4.00 -11.20 -20.92
C LEU A 421 4.72 -11.40 -19.58
N ALA A 422 5.51 -10.41 -19.13
CA ALA A 422 6.24 -10.48 -17.87
C ALA A 422 5.29 -10.52 -16.65
N GLN A 423 4.26 -9.67 -16.63
CA GLN A 423 3.23 -9.65 -15.59
C GLN A 423 2.37 -10.91 -15.57
N ALA A 424 1.98 -11.43 -16.73
CA ALA A 424 1.22 -12.68 -16.83
C ALA A 424 2.04 -13.88 -16.32
N ALA A 425 3.33 -13.94 -16.63
CA ALA A 425 4.23 -15.01 -16.16
C ALA A 425 4.40 -14.98 -14.63
N LEU A 426 4.68 -13.81 -14.04
CA LEU A 426 4.79 -13.67 -12.58
C LEU A 426 3.45 -13.98 -11.88
N LEU A 427 2.34 -13.43 -12.38
CA LEU A 427 1.03 -13.64 -11.76
C LEU A 427 0.60 -15.12 -11.84
N SER A 428 0.85 -15.79 -12.96
CA SER A 428 0.60 -17.24 -13.09
C SER A 428 1.36 -18.05 -12.05
N ALA A 429 2.61 -17.70 -11.75
CA ALA A 429 3.39 -18.37 -10.72
C ALA A 429 2.86 -18.10 -9.30
N LEU A 430 2.33 -16.89 -9.07
CA LEU A 430 1.77 -16.48 -7.78
C LEU A 430 0.39 -17.09 -7.47
N VAL A 431 -0.51 -17.22 -8.47
CA VAL A 431 -1.92 -17.61 -8.24
C VAL A 431 -2.40 -18.87 -8.98
N ALA A 432 -1.61 -19.43 -9.90
CA ALA A 432 -1.97 -20.62 -10.68
C ALA A 432 -0.92 -21.75 -10.60
N GLY A 433 0.12 -21.60 -9.76
CA GLY A 433 1.12 -22.65 -9.50
C GLY A 433 2.05 -22.97 -10.66
N THR A 434 2.17 -22.09 -11.67
CA THR A 434 3.14 -22.28 -12.75
C THR A 434 4.58 -22.10 -12.25
N PRO A 435 5.60 -22.59 -12.98
CA PRO A 435 6.99 -22.36 -12.60
C PRO A 435 7.31 -20.86 -12.42
N VAL A 436 8.12 -20.56 -11.41
CA VAL A 436 8.62 -19.19 -11.16
C VAL A 436 9.47 -18.74 -12.35
N PRO A 437 9.22 -17.56 -12.95
CA PRO A 437 10.02 -17.07 -14.08
C PRO A 437 11.50 -16.87 -13.73
N GLU A 438 12.35 -16.83 -14.75
CA GLU A 438 13.79 -16.63 -14.57
C GLU A 438 14.11 -15.28 -13.89
N GLY A 439 15.21 -15.23 -13.14
CA GLY A 439 15.67 -14.04 -12.42
C GLY A 439 14.95 -13.74 -11.09
N PHE A 440 13.80 -14.35 -10.81
CA PHE A 440 13.09 -14.17 -9.54
C PHE A 440 13.59 -15.09 -8.41
N ASP A 441 13.61 -14.55 -7.19
CA ASP A 441 13.79 -15.33 -5.96
C ASP A 441 12.58 -16.24 -5.71
N ARG A 442 12.78 -17.55 -5.91
CA ARG A 442 11.75 -18.58 -5.76
C ARG A 442 11.20 -18.68 -4.33
N VAL A 443 11.99 -18.37 -3.31
CA VAL A 443 11.55 -18.40 -1.91
C VAL A 443 10.59 -17.26 -1.66
N ARG A 444 10.95 -16.03 -2.07
CA ARG A 444 10.09 -14.84 -1.95
C ARG A 444 8.80 -14.95 -2.74
N VAL A 445 8.86 -15.44 -3.99
CA VAL A 445 7.65 -15.72 -4.79
C VAL A 445 6.76 -16.73 -4.09
N GLY A 446 7.33 -17.79 -3.50
CA GLY A 446 6.59 -18.75 -2.68
C GLY A 446 5.96 -18.16 -1.41
N VAL A 447 6.63 -17.22 -0.73
CA VAL A 447 6.06 -16.49 0.42
C VAL A 447 4.89 -15.61 -0.02
N GLN A 448 5.05 -14.82 -1.09
CA GLN A 448 3.99 -13.96 -1.63
C GLN A 448 2.78 -14.79 -2.07
N ALA A 449 2.97 -15.89 -2.78
CA ALA A 449 1.88 -16.79 -3.20
C ALA A 449 1.05 -17.30 -2.01
N ARG A 450 1.71 -17.69 -0.91
CA ARG A 450 1.03 -18.09 0.34
C ARG A 450 0.31 -16.93 1.01
N ALA A 451 0.90 -15.74 1.02
CA ALA A 451 0.29 -14.54 1.58
C ALA A 451 -0.97 -14.12 0.80
N LEU A 452 -0.93 -14.16 -0.54
CA LEU A 452 -2.08 -13.91 -1.41
C LEU A 452 -3.20 -14.93 -1.18
N ALA A 453 -2.87 -16.23 -1.12
CA ALA A 453 -3.86 -17.27 -0.84
C ALA A 453 -4.52 -17.12 0.54
N ALA A 454 -3.75 -16.73 1.56
CA ALA A 454 -4.26 -16.42 2.90
C ALA A 454 -5.18 -15.20 2.88
N LYS A 455 -4.73 -14.06 2.32
CA LYS A 455 -5.53 -12.83 2.21
C LYS A 455 -6.81 -13.05 1.42
N ARG A 456 -6.76 -13.87 0.36
CA ARG A 456 -7.94 -14.27 -0.42
C ARG A 456 -8.94 -15.08 0.42
N ALA A 457 -8.47 -16.02 1.25
CA ALA A 457 -9.35 -16.72 2.20
C ALA A 457 -10.00 -15.76 3.20
N ASP A 458 -9.22 -14.82 3.74
CA ASP A 458 -9.70 -13.86 4.74
C ASP A 458 -10.70 -12.85 4.14
N VAL A 459 -10.52 -12.41 2.89
CA VAL A 459 -11.50 -11.59 2.17
C VAL A 459 -12.74 -12.39 1.77
N VAL A 460 -12.62 -13.66 1.33
CA VAL A 460 -13.78 -14.52 1.06
C VAL A 460 -14.60 -14.74 2.34
N ALA A 461 -13.96 -14.93 3.49
CA ALA A 461 -14.64 -15.00 4.79
C ALA A 461 -15.39 -13.70 5.15
N LYS A 462 -14.89 -12.52 4.76
CA LYS A 462 -15.58 -11.24 4.95
C LYS A 462 -16.78 -11.07 4.01
N VAL A 463 -16.68 -11.44 2.73
CA VAL A 463 -17.78 -11.26 1.74
C VAL A 463 -18.82 -12.39 1.77
N ALA A 464 -18.46 -13.57 2.30
CA ALA A 464 -19.31 -14.74 2.43
C ALA A 464 -19.17 -15.36 3.84
N PRO A 465 -19.58 -14.64 4.90
CA PRO A 465 -19.34 -15.02 6.29
C PRO A 465 -20.09 -16.29 6.73
N GLU A 466 -21.03 -16.80 5.94
CA GLU A 466 -21.64 -18.10 6.21
C GLU A 466 -20.71 -19.27 5.85
N LEU A 467 -19.74 -19.10 4.94
CA LEU A 467 -18.84 -20.19 4.53
C LEU A 467 -17.94 -20.69 5.68
N PRO A 468 -17.27 -19.82 6.48
CA PRO A 468 -16.57 -20.27 7.68
C PRO A 468 -17.49 -20.91 8.72
N VAL A 469 -18.76 -20.48 8.82
CA VAL A 469 -19.72 -21.05 9.77
C VAL A 469 -20.15 -22.47 9.36
N ILE A 470 -20.42 -22.68 8.07
CA ILE A 470 -20.84 -23.99 7.52
C ILE A 470 -19.67 -24.99 7.52
N LEU A 471 -18.44 -24.52 7.23
CA LEU A 471 -17.27 -25.38 7.07
C LEU A 471 -16.43 -25.54 8.36
N GLY A 472 -16.71 -24.73 9.39
CA GLY A 472 -16.00 -24.72 10.66
C GLY A 472 -14.49 -24.55 10.51
N ASP A 473 -13.73 -25.18 11.41
CA ASP A 473 -12.26 -25.17 11.40
C ASP A 473 -11.64 -25.68 10.09
N GLY A 474 -12.39 -26.49 9.32
CA GLY A 474 -12.00 -26.97 8.01
C GLY A 474 -11.95 -25.90 6.91
N TYR A 475 -12.57 -24.73 7.12
CA TYR A 475 -12.65 -23.65 6.13
C TYR A 475 -11.30 -23.24 5.57
N ARG A 476 -10.35 -22.84 6.43
CA ARG A 476 -9.07 -22.25 5.99
C ARG A 476 -8.25 -23.26 5.19
N THR A 477 -8.12 -24.48 5.70
CA THR A 477 -7.39 -25.56 5.02
C THR A 477 -8.04 -25.94 3.68
N ALA A 478 -9.37 -25.99 3.62
CA ALA A 478 -10.09 -26.27 2.37
C ALA A 478 -9.91 -25.14 1.34
N PHE A 479 -10.00 -23.87 1.77
CA PHE A 479 -9.84 -22.73 0.88
C PHE A 479 -8.41 -22.60 0.35
N LEU A 480 -7.39 -22.77 1.20
CA LEU A 480 -5.99 -22.71 0.77
C LEU A 480 -5.64 -23.80 -0.25
N GLY A 481 -6.17 -25.02 -0.07
CA GLY A 481 -6.01 -26.10 -1.07
C GLY A 481 -6.74 -25.81 -2.39
N TYR A 482 -7.91 -25.18 -2.34
CA TYR A 482 -8.62 -24.70 -3.54
C TYR A 482 -7.81 -23.62 -4.28
N ALA A 483 -7.38 -22.58 -3.56
CA ALA A 483 -6.75 -21.39 -4.12
C ALA A 483 -5.44 -21.66 -4.89
N GLN A 484 -4.72 -22.74 -4.57
CA GLN A 484 -3.47 -23.14 -5.23
C GLN A 484 -3.61 -23.49 -6.73
N ALA A 485 -4.77 -23.99 -7.14
CA ALA A 485 -5.03 -24.47 -8.52
C ALA A 485 -6.19 -23.75 -9.22
N HIS A 486 -6.84 -22.81 -8.53
CA HIS A 486 -7.99 -22.08 -9.04
C HIS A 486 -7.72 -20.58 -8.86
N PRO A 487 -7.03 -19.91 -9.82
CA PRO A 487 -6.82 -18.46 -9.75
C PRO A 487 -8.16 -17.71 -9.75
N MET A 488 -8.19 -16.53 -9.13
CA MET A 488 -9.38 -15.66 -9.17
C MET A 488 -9.47 -14.97 -10.53
N THR A 489 -10.67 -14.92 -11.11
CA THR A 489 -10.92 -14.38 -12.46
C THR A 489 -12.01 -13.31 -12.52
N SER A 490 -12.79 -13.13 -11.46
CA SER A 490 -13.97 -12.24 -11.44
C SER A 490 -14.36 -11.78 -10.02
N GLY A 491 -13.36 -11.44 -9.20
CA GLY A 491 -13.54 -10.94 -7.84
C GLY A 491 -14.13 -11.92 -6.80
N TYR A 492 -14.05 -11.49 -5.54
CA TYR A 492 -14.25 -12.35 -4.35
C TYR A 492 -15.64 -12.97 -4.19
N ARG A 493 -16.71 -12.32 -4.66
CA ARG A 493 -18.07 -12.90 -4.56
C ARG A 493 -18.27 -14.07 -5.52
N ARG A 494 -17.70 -13.99 -6.74
CA ARG A 494 -17.73 -15.11 -7.69
C ARG A 494 -16.82 -16.23 -7.19
N ASP A 495 -15.67 -15.86 -6.64
CA ASP A 495 -14.71 -16.80 -6.05
C ASP A 495 -15.31 -17.63 -4.92
N ALA A 496 -16.06 -17.00 -4.00
CA ALA A 496 -16.80 -17.68 -2.93
C ALA A 496 -17.78 -18.75 -3.47
N LEU A 497 -18.46 -18.46 -4.60
CA LEU A 497 -19.37 -19.40 -5.25
C LEU A 497 -18.61 -20.56 -5.92
N SER A 498 -17.51 -20.28 -6.61
CA SER A 498 -16.68 -21.29 -7.27
C SER A 498 -15.94 -22.20 -6.27
N PHE A 499 -15.54 -21.68 -5.10
CA PHE A 499 -15.03 -22.48 -4.00
C PHE A 499 -16.09 -23.44 -3.44
N ALA A 500 -17.31 -22.94 -3.19
CA ALA A 500 -18.42 -23.78 -2.72
C ALA A 500 -18.81 -24.86 -3.77
N GLU A 501 -18.82 -24.50 -5.05
CA GLU A 501 -19.05 -25.43 -6.17
C GLU A 501 -17.98 -26.52 -6.25
N HIS A 502 -16.71 -26.15 -6.12
CA HIS A 502 -15.58 -27.07 -6.08
C HIS A 502 -15.71 -28.08 -4.94
N LEU A 503 -16.02 -27.62 -3.71
CA LEU A 503 -16.23 -28.51 -2.57
C LEU A 503 -17.42 -29.45 -2.78
N LEU A 504 -18.56 -28.94 -3.25
CA LEU A 504 -19.75 -29.76 -3.50
C LEU A 504 -19.51 -30.82 -4.58
N SER A 505 -18.74 -30.49 -5.62
CA SER A 505 -18.34 -31.39 -6.70
C SER A 505 -17.37 -32.48 -6.22
N ALA A 506 -16.44 -32.12 -5.32
CA ALA A 506 -15.54 -33.05 -4.64
C ALA A 506 -16.22 -33.86 -3.51
N GLY A 507 -17.54 -33.74 -3.32
CA GLY A 507 -18.27 -34.44 -2.25
C GLY A 507 -17.91 -33.97 -0.83
N ARG A 508 -17.39 -32.75 -0.67
CA ARG A 508 -16.99 -32.13 0.60
C ARG A 508 -18.02 -31.08 1.06
N PRO A 509 -18.11 -30.75 2.37
CA PRO A 509 -17.43 -31.42 3.49
C PRO A 509 -17.93 -32.84 3.72
N GLY A 510 -17.16 -33.63 4.49
CA GLY A 510 -17.50 -35.03 4.80
C GLY A 510 -18.83 -35.15 5.56
N ASP A 511 -19.11 -34.21 6.46
CA ASP A 511 -20.40 -34.13 7.16
C ASP A 511 -21.58 -33.86 6.20
N THR A 512 -22.68 -34.57 6.41
CA THR A 512 -23.87 -34.49 5.55
C THR A 512 -24.77 -33.30 5.87
N GLY A 513 -24.72 -32.78 7.09
CA GLY A 513 -25.43 -31.55 7.49
C GLY A 513 -24.82 -30.33 6.82
N ALA A 514 -23.54 -30.08 7.07
CA ALA A 514 -22.77 -28.99 6.47
C ALA A 514 -22.77 -29.05 4.93
N ARG A 515 -22.73 -30.24 4.31
CA ARG A 515 -22.83 -30.37 2.84
C ARG A 515 -24.20 -30.00 2.29
N ARG A 516 -25.28 -30.23 3.06
CA ARG A 516 -26.63 -29.76 2.70
C ARG A 516 -26.72 -28.24 2.83
N GLU A 517 -26.25 -27.67 3.93
CA GLU A 517 -26.23 -26.22 4.15
C GLU A 517 -25.40 -25.47 3.11
N LEU A 518 -24.20 -25.99 2.75
CA LEU A 518 -23.38 -25.45 1.67
C LEU A 518 -24.09 -25.47 0.32
N ARG A 519 -24.82 -26.57 0.02
CA ARG A 519 -25.61 -26.70 -1.20
C ARG A 519 -26.77 -25.71 -1.24
N GLU A 520 -27.45 -25.50 -0.12
CA GLU A 520 -28.52 -24.50 -0.01
C GLU A 520 -27.97 -23.07 -0.16
N TRP A 521 -26.88 -22.73 0.52
CA TRP A 521 -26.19 -21.43 0.41
C TRP A 521 -25.77 -21.13 -1.03
N TRP A 522 -25.22 -22.13 -1.75
CA TRP A 522 -24.82 -21.99 -3.14
C TRP A 522 -26.03 -21.83 -4.06
N LEU A 523 -27.06 -22.67 -3.93
CA LEU A 523 -28.28 -22.60 -4.76
C LEU A 523 -29.10 -21.31 -4.54
N GLU A 524 -28.99 -20.65 -3.38
CA GLU A 524 -29.60 -19.33 -3.15
C GLU A 524 -28.91 -18.22 -3.97
N ARG A 525 -27.60 -18.36 -4.24
CA ARG A 525 -26.73 -17.30 -4.78
C ARG A 525 -26.24 -17.56 -6.22
N SER A 526 -26.28 -18.79 -6.72
CA SER A 526 -25.86 -19.15 -8.09
C SER A 526 -26.98 -19.02 -9.13
N GLY A 527 -28.24 -18.90 -8.70
CA GLY A 527 -29.39 -18.74 -9.59
C GLY A 527 -29.65 -17.30 -10.03
N PRO A 528 -30.33 -17.07 -11.18
CA PRO A 528 -30.64 -15.74 -11.69
C PRO A 528 -31.67 -14.96 -10.85
N ALA A 529 -32.34 -15.62 -9.90
CA ALA A 529 -33.20 -15.00 -8.90
C ALA A 529 -32.98 -15.69 -7.54
N PRO A 530 -32.92 -14.95 -6.42
CA PRO A 530 -32.80 -15.54 -5.09
C PRO A 530 -33.98 -16.49 -4.82
N ARG A 531 -33.69 -17.72 -4.41
CA ARG A 531 -34.73 -18.70 -4.06
C ARG A 531 -35.50 -18.23 -2.83
N SER A 532 -36.71 -17.72 -3.02
CA SER A 532 -37.50 -17.18 -1.91
C SER A 532 -37.88 -18.25 -0.89
N ARG A 533 -37.45 -18.09 0.37
CA ARG A 533 -38.29 -18.07 1.61
C ARG A 533 -37.53 -18.55 2.86
N ARG A 534 -37.26 -17.62 3.79
CA ARG A 534 -37.90 -17.53 5.13
C ARG A 534 -37.20 -16.43 5.96
N PRO A 535 -37.89 -15.36 6.41
CA PRO A 535 -37.28 -14.26 7.17
C PRO A 535 -36.53 -14.68 8.44
N ALA A 536 -36.95 -15.80 9.05
CA ALA A 536 -36.40 -16.31 10.30
C ALA A 536 -34.89 -16.61 10.26
N HIS A 537 -34.31 -17.01 9.12
CA HIS A 537 -32.90 -17.43 9.08
C HIS A 537 -31.92 -16.25 9.24
N ARG A 538 -32.23 -15.09 8.65
CA ARG A 538 -31.43 -13.86 8.87
C ARG A 538 -31.55 -13.36 10.31
N LEU A 539 -32.72 -13.51 10.93
CA LEU A 539 -32.97 -13.10 12.32
C LEU A 539 -32.29 -14.04 13.35
N ALA A 540 -32.22 -15.35 13.07
CA ALA A 540 -31.54 -16.33 13.91
C ALA A 540 -30.02 -16.09 13.99
N LEU A 541 -29.39 -15.68 12.88
CA LEU A 541 -27.96 -15.34 12.86
C LEU A 541 -27.65 -14.02 13.58
N ALA A 542 -28.53 -13.02 13.48
CA ALA A 542 -28.41 -11.77 14.23
C ALA A 542 -28.56 -11.98 15.75
N THR A 543 -29.49 -12.82 16.18
CA THR A 543 -29.74 -13.10 17.61
C THR A 543 -28.65 -13.95 18.26
N ARG A 544 -28.01 -14.88 17.53
CA ARG A 544 -26.89 -15.67 18.05
C ARG A 544 -25.65 -14.83 18.39
N ARG A 545 -25.45 -13.68 17.71
CA ARG A 545 -24.39 -12.69 18.04
C ARG A 545 -24.62 -11.96 19.37
N VAL A 546 -25.86 -11.83 19.83
CA VAL A 546 -26.20 -11.16 21.10
C VAL A 546 -26.01 -12.10 22.30
N LEU A 547 -26.27 -13.40 22.12
CA LEU A 547 -26.21 -14.39 23.20
C LEU A 547 -24.84 -15.05 23.39
N SER A 548 -23.89 -14.84 22.46
CA SER A 548 -22.51 -15.33 22.56
C SER A 548 -21.52 -14.27 23.07
N ARG A 549 -22.03 -13.15 23.61
CA ARG A 549 -21.25 -12.04 24.23
C ARG A 549 -21.72 -11.76 25.67
N ARG A 550 -21.98 -12.83 26.44
CA ARG A 550 -22.17 -12.80 27.88
C ARG A 550 -21.24 -13.83 28.52
#